data_AF-A0A959RMU2-F1
#
_entry.id   AF-A0A959RMU2-F1
#
_cell.length_a   1.000
_cell.length_b   1.000
_cell.length_c   1.000
_cell.angle_alpha   90.00
_cell.angle_beta   90.00
_cell.angle_gamma   90.00
#
_symmetry.space_group_name_H-M   'P 1'
#
loop_
_entity.id
_entity.type
_entity.pdbx_description
1 polymer ?
#
loop_
_entity_poly.entity_id
_entity_poly.type
_entity_poly.pdbx_seq_one_letter_code
_entity_poly.pdbx_strand_id
1 'polypeptide(L)' 'MRFNTPVSLTFIAEMIGARLVGDANAMATGINEIHKVEKGDLVFVDHPKYYEKCIQSAASFII' A
#
# COMPACT_ATOMS: atom_id res chain seq x y z
N MET A 1 -9.95 2.71 -2.71
CA MET A 1 -10.21 3.80 -3.66
C MET A 1 -9.09 3.87 -4.68
N ARG A 2 -9.40 4.24 -5.93
CA ARG A 2 -8.39 4.54 -6.95
C ARG A 2 -7.99 6.01 -6.87
N PHE A 3 -6.72 6.30 -7.08
CA PHE A 3 -6.25 7.66 -7.19
C PHE A 3 -6.50 8.20 -8.60
N ASN A 4 -6.75 9.52 -8.73
CA ASN A 4 -6.88 10.16 -10.03
C ASN A 4 -5.58 10.10 -10.85
N THR A 5 -4.44 10.09 -10.17
CA THR A 5 -3.11 9.87 -10.74
C THR A 5 -2.31 8.98 -9.81
N PRO A 6 -1.35 8.17 -10.31
CA PRO A 6 -0.49 7.38 -9.44
C PRO A 6 0.27 8.26 -8.45
N VAL A 7 0.39 7.80 -7.21
CA VAL A 7 1.04 8.54 -6.11
C VAL A 7 2.35 7.84 -5.73
N SER A 8 3.42 8.61 -5.58
CA SER A 8 4.73 8.08 -5.18
C SER A 8 4.68 7.47 -3.78
N LEU A 9 5.24 6.27 -3.61
CA LEU A 9 5.38 5.67 -2.28
C LEU A 9 6.35 6.43 -1.39
N THR A 10 7.37 7.07 -1.98
CA THR A 10 8.30 7.93 -1.23
C THR A 10 7.55 9.12 -0.62
N PHE A 11 6.69 9.77 -1.40
CA PHE A 11 5.83 10.85 -0.89
C PHE A 11 4.89 10.37 0.23
N ILE A 12 4.24 9.20 0.06
CA ILE A 12 3.34 8.64 1.08
C ILE A 12 4.12 8.33 2.36
N ALA A 13 5.30 7.72 2.26
CA ALA A 13 6.16 7.38 3.39
C ALA A 13 6.59 8.63 4.17
N GLU A 14 7.04 9.68 3.47
CA GLU A 14 7.39 10.97 4.08
C GLU A 14 6.19 11.61 4.80
N MET A 15 5.02 11.60 4.16
CA MET A 15 3.79 12.18 4.71
C MET A 15 3.36 11.54 6.03
N ILE A 16 3.57 10.23 6.19
CA ILE A 16 3.19 9.48 7.41
C ILE A 16 4.37 9.24 8.36
N GLY A 17 5.57 9.72 8.04
CA GLY A 17 6.78 9.48 8.83
C GLY A 17 7.24 8.02 8.83
N ALA A 18 6.92 7.26 7.79
CA ALA A 18 7.33 5.87 7.63
C ALA A 18 8.66 5.76 6.87
N ARG A 19 9.33 4.62 7.05
CA ARG A 19 10.49 4.25 6.24
C ARG A 19 10.05 3.43 5.03
N LEU A 20 10.37 3.90 3.84
CA LEU A 20 10.18 3.11 2.62
C LEU A 20 11.21 1.98 2.56
N VAL A 21 10.73 0.76 2.31
CA VAL A 21 11.56 -0.43 2.07
C VAL A 21 11.16 -1.01 0.71
N GLY A 22 12.11 -1.10 -0.22
CA GLY A 22 11.86 -1.56 -1.59
C GLY A 22 12.20 -0.49 -2.63
N ASP A 23 11.44 -0.45 -3.73
CA ASP A 23 11.68 0.47 -4.84
C ASP A 23 11.19 1.90 -4.53
N ALA A 24 12.12 2.85 -4.47
CA ALA A 24 11.84 4.26 -4.20
C ALA A 24 11.10 4.99 -5.34
N ASN A 25 11.09 4.41 -6.54
CA ASN A 25 10.39 4.97 -7.70
C ASN A 25 8.99 4.37 -7.88
N ALA A 26 8.56 3.48 -6.98
CA ALA A 26 7.27 2.84 -7.08
C ALA A 26 6.11 3.83 -6.86
N MET A 27 5.04 3.60 -7.61
CA MET A 27 3.85 4.44 -7.65
C MET A 27 2.63 3.58 -7.34
N ALA A 28 1.84 3.98 -6.35
CA ALA A 28 0.55 3.36 -6.03
C ALA A 28 -0.56 3.94 -6.92
N THR A 29 -1.44 3.09 -7.43
CA THR A 29 -2.60 3.50 -8.26
C THR A 29 -3.90 3.57 -7.45
N GLY A 30 -3.89 3.02 -6.24
CA GLY A 30 -4.99 3.10 -5.30
C GLY A 30 -4.56 2.73 -3.89
N ILE A 31 -5.51 2.89 -2.96
CA ILE A 31 -5.38 2.46 -1.57
C ILE A 31 -6.66 1.79 -1.13
N ASN A 32 -6.60 0.56 -0.63
CA ASN A 32 -7.79 -0.23 -0.31
C ASN A 32 -7.62 -1.06 0.96
N GLU A 33 -8.75 -1.42 1.58
CA GLU A 33 -8.79 -2.44 2.63
C GLU A 33 -8.55 -3.82 2.03
N ILE A 34 -8.01 -4.73 2.85
CA ILE A 34 -7.58 -6.09 2.49
C ILE A 34 -8.58 -6.93 1.68
N HIS A 35 -9.88 -6.64 1.76
CA HIS A 35 -10.93 -7.35 1.04
C HIS A 35 -11.17 -6.85 -0.40
N LYS A 36 -10.58 -5.71 -0.78
CA LYS A 36 -10.83 -5.01 -2.06
C LYS A 36 -9.55 -4.62 -2.80
N VAL A 37 -8.40 -5.12 -2.37
CA VAL A 37 -7.11 -4.75 -2.95
C VAL A 37 -6.89 -5.46 -4.28
N GLU A 38 -6.29 -4.72 -5.20
CA GLU A 38 -5.89 -5.20 -6.52
C GLU A 38 -4.43 -4.82 -6.80
N LYS A 39 -3.87 -5.33 -7.91
CA LYS A 39 -2.50 -4.97 -8.31
C LYS A 39 -2.38 -3.43 -8.47
N GLY A 40 -1.28 -2.89 -7.94
CA GLY A 40 -0.99 -1.46 -7.87
C GLY A 40 -1.57 -0.76 -6.63
N ASP A 41 -2.41 -1.44 -5.84
CA ASP A 41 -2.93 -0.87 -4.60
C ASP A 41 -1.93 -0.96 -3.47
N LEU A 42 -2.03 0.06 -2.62
CA LEU A 42 -1.49 0.11 -1.28
C LEU A 42 -2.55 -0.42 -0.29
N VAL A 43 -2.16 -1.36 0.56
CA VAL A 43 -3.02 -1.90 1.64
C VAL A 43 -2.44 -1.53 2.99
N PHE A 44 -3.30 -1.36 3.99
CA PHE A 44 -2.90 -1.17 5.38
C PHE A 44 -3.57 -2.21 6.28
N VAL A 45 -2.93 -2.52 7.41
CA VAL A 45 -3.45 -3.47 8.39
C VAL A 45 -3.32 -2.93 9.82
N ASP A 46 -4.43 -2.93 10.55
CA ASP A 46 -4.52 -2.37 11.90
C ASP A 46 -4.47 -3.44 13.02
N HIS A 47 -4.66 -4.72 12.67
CA HIS A 47 -4.69 -5.81 13.64
C HIS A 47 -3.82 -7.01 13.20
N PRO A 48 -2.95 -7.57 14.08
CA PRO A 48 -2.03 -8.68 13.76
C PRO A 48 -2.68 -9.90 13.11
N LYS A 49 -3.94 -10.19 13.46
CA LYS A 49 -4.77 -11.24 12.87
C LYS A 49 -4.80 -11.22 11.32
N TYR A 50 -4.61 -10.05 10.70
CA TYR A 50 -4.70 -9.89 9.25
C TYR A 50 -3.34 -9.76 8.55
N TYR A 51 -2.21 -9.86 9.26
CA TYR A 51 -0.87 -9.70 8.67
C TYR A 51 -0.60 -10.69 7.56
N GLU A 52 -0.84 -11.98 7.81
CA GLU A 52 -0.62 -13.03 6.80
C GLU A 52 -1.49 -12.80 5.56
N LYS A 53 -2.77 -12.47 5.78
CA LYS A 53 -3.70 -12.17 4.69
C LYS A 53 -3.25 -10.93 3.89
N CYS A 54 -2.63 -9.96 4.54
CA CYS A 54 -2.17 -8.71 3.92
C CYS A 54 -0.97 -9.01 3.00
N ILE A 55 -0.02 -9.80 3.52
CA ILE A 55 1.17 -10.27 2.79
C ILE A 55 0.79 -11.14 1.58
N GLN A 56 -0.24 -11.97 1.71
CA GLN A 56 -0.72 -12.86 0.63
C GLN A 56 -1.76 -12.20 -0.28
N SER A 57 -2.08 -10.92 -0.09
CA SER A 57 -3.12 -10.23 -0.85
C SER A 57 -2.65 -9.85 -2.26
N ALA A 58 -3.58 -9.38 -3.09
CA ALA A 58 -3.27 -8.88 -4.43
C ALA A 58 -2.65 -7.46 -4.43
N ALA A 59 -2.54 -6.81 -3.26
CA ALA A 59 -1.91 -5.49 -3.14
C ALA A 59 -0.44 -5.55 -3.56
N SER A 60 0.07 -4.44 -4.12
CA SER A 60 1.48 -4.34 -4.50
C SER A 60 2.34 -3.72 -3.39
N PHE A 61 1.73 -2.98 -2.47
CA PHE A 61 2.42 -2.24 -1.42
C PHE A 61 1.67 -2.38 -0.09
N ILE A 62 2.39 -2.39 1.02
CA ILE A 62 1.83 -2.56 2.37
C ILE A 62 2.35 -1.42 3.26
N ILE A 63 1.46 -0.84 4.08
CA ILE A 63 1.79 0.01 5.25
C ILE A 63 1.43 -0.73 6.53
#